data_AF-W7HSE9-F1
#
_entry.id   AF-W7HSE9-F1
#
_cell.length_a   1.000
_cell.length_b   1.000
_cell.length_c   1.000
_cell.angle_alpha   90.00
_cell.angle_beta   90.00
_cell.angle_gamma   90.00
#
_symmetry.space_group_name_H-M   'P 1'
#
loop_
_entity.id
_entity.type
_entity.pdbx_description
1 polymer ?
#
loop_
_entity_poly.entity_id
_entity_poly.type
_entity_poly.pdbx_seq_one_letter_code
_entity_poly.pdbx_strand_id
1 'polypeptide(L)'
;MLKDEVRTNSYKNAIYQNRHLFKDKIVLDVGCGTSILSMFAVRAGAKHVYAVDMSTIIEKAREIVAVNGMSEQITLIQGKMEEIELPVDKVDIIISEWMGYFLLYESMLDTVLLARDKYLAPGGLIFPDKASIYMAAIEDGDYKEEKIGFWNNVYGFDFSPLQATALSEPLVDTVDLKAVVTDPCLVLSLDLYSVQPSDLAFTAPFSLNVRRNDFIHALIAWFDIDFGACHKPIKFSTGPHAKYTHWKQTVFYLHEMLTVKEGERLQGVLSSKPTEKNRRDLDVKIEYSFEAEDHDRSGSEICLYKMFRLPLALLKRQPALTPTAAALIGNHGFVRRRCSVQRSTGGCYTASTLDRMATSRGFAPLDPSKVGVGPSGERPQLQAVVFDVDGTLCMPQSWMFAEMRRRLGITKGTDILDHILGLPDDAAVVGSESGSASEGVGSNSQREQAFELIRAVEREAMGQMQPQEGLVELMDYLDGRGVRKAICTRNFDAPVEHLITNFITGHLFYPIITRDFKPPKPSPAGILHIAEKLGIEDGGNRLIMVGDSLDDMTAGRRAGAVTVLLANHENQELKAHEHTDLSVDRLSDLIAILEDGVQI
;
A
#
# COMPACT_ATOMS: atom_id res chain seq x y z
N MET A 1 7.17 -11.56 -0.97
CA MET A 1 7.40 -13.00 -1.20
C MET A 1 7.90 -13.78 0.01
N LEU A 2 9.14 -13.62 0.50
CA LEU A 2 9.67 -14.51 1.57
C LEU A 2 9.02 -14.34 2.96
N LYS A 3 8.58 -13.13 3.31
CA LYS A 3 7.84 -12.86 4.57
C LYS A 3 6.41 -13.38 4.56
N ASP A 4 5.90 -13.79 3.40
CA ASP A 4 4.59 -14.42 3.30
C ASP A 4 4.70 -15.88 3.76
N GLU A 5 4.38 -16.09 5.04
CA GLU A 5 4.47 -17.39 5.69
C GLU A 5 3.45 -18.37 5.13
N VAL A 6 2.24 -17.93 4.77
CA VAL A 6 1.20 -18.81 4.22
C VAL A 6 1.67 -19.41 2.91
N ARG A 7 2.16 -18.57 1.98
CA ARG A 7 2.79 -18.99 0.73
C ARG A 7 3.94 -19.95 1.01
N THR A 8 4.95 -19.47 1.74
CA THR A 8 6.26 -20.13 1.80
C THR A 8 6.19 -21.43 2.62
N ASN A 9 5.39 -21.47 3.70
CA ASN A 9 5.19 -22.69 4.47
C ASN A 9 4.32 -23.71 3.72
N SER A 10 3.39 -23.29 2.86
CA SER A 10 2.60 -24.24 2.06
C SER A 10 3.49 -25.04 1.11
N TYR A 11 4.38 -24.38 0.35
CA TYR A 11 5.38 -25.06 -0.46
C TYR A 11 6.32 -25.92 0.38
N LYS A 12 6.87 -25.36 1.48
CA LYS A 12 7.76 -26.10 2.39
C LYS A 12 7.10 -27.37 2.89
N ASN A 13 5.82 -27.30 3.30
CA ASN A 13 5.06 -28.43 3.78
C ASN A 13 4.75 -29.43 2.67
N ALA A 14 4.36 -28.97 1.48
CA ALA A 14 4.10 -29.83 0.33
C ALA A 14 5.33 -30.65 -0.04
N ILE A 15 6.51 -30.05 0.08
CA ILE A 15 7.79 -30.71 -0.20
C ILE A 15 8.23 -31.60 0.99
N TYR A 16 8.28 -31.07 2.22
CA TYR A 16 8.84 -31.79 3.38
C TYR A 16 7.96 -32.88 3.95
N GLN A 17 6.63 -32.75 3.84
CA GLN A 17 5.72 -33.81 4.28
C GLN A 17 5.59 -34.93 3.24
N ASN A 18 6.09 -34.71 2.03
CA ASN A 18 6.06 -35.67 0.93
C ASN A 18 7.47 -35.97 0.38
N ARG A 19 8.48 -36.03 1.26
CA ARG A 19 9.89 -36.35 0.91
C ARG A 19 10.03 -37.59 0.02
N HIS A 20 9.15 -38.59 0.19
CA HIS A 20 9.14 -39.80 -0.63
C HIS A 20 8.86 -39.54 -2.11
N LEU A 21 8.19 -38.44 -2.46
CA LEU A 21 7.98 -38.01 -3.86
C LEU A 21 9.24 -37.35 -4.44
N PHE A 22 10.01 -36.64 -3.62
CA PHE A 22 11.20 -35.88 -4.05
C PHE A 22 12.49 -36.71 -4.02
N LYS A 23 12.54 -37.78 -3.22
CA LYS A 23 13.74 -38.58 -3.04
C LYS A 23 14.27 -39.11 -4.39
N ASP A 24 15.55 -38.86 -4.64
CA ASP A 24 16.29 -39.29 -5.83
C ASP A 24 15.71 -38.74 -7.17
N LYS A 25 14.88 -37.69 -7.12
CA LYS A 25 14.24 -37.07 -8.29
C LYS A 25 15.00 -35.88 -8.86
N ILE A 26 14.84 -35.65 -10.16
CA ILE A 26 15.29 -34.43 -10.84
C ILE A 26 14.13 -33.42 -10.82
N VAL A 27 14.38 -32.23 -10.27
CA VAL A 27 13.37 -31.19 -10.07
C VAL A 27 13.71 -29.97 -10.92
N LEU A 28 12.69 -29.34 -11.52
CA LEU A 28 12.79 -28.04 -12.18
C LEU A 28 12.07 -26.99 -11.33
N ASP A 29 12.77 -25.93 -10.93
CA ASP A 29 12.22 -24.76 -10.24
C ASP A 29 12.08 -23.61 -11.25
N VAL A 30 10.86 -23.33 -11.70
CA VAL A 30 10.56 -22.31 -12.74
C VAL A 30 10.26 -20.97 -12.07
N GLY A 31 11.10 -19.97 -12.36
CA GLY A 31 11.08 -18.66 -11.69
C GLY A 31 11.59 -18.74 -10.27
N CYS A 32 12.77 -19.33 -10.10
CA CYS A 32 13.27 -19.73 -8.78
C CYS A 32 13.58 -18.54 -7.84
N GLY A 33 13.75 -17.31 -8.37
CA GLY A 33 14.09 -16.12 -7.60
C GLY A 33 15.34 -16.31 -6.75
N THR A 34 15.18 -16.31 -5.42
CA THR A 34 16.27 -16.57 -4.46
C THR A 34 16.53 -18.06 -4.21
N SER A 35 15.90 -18.95 -4.98
CA SER A 35 16.03 -20.42 -4.94
C SER A 35 15.62 -21.07 -3.62
N ILE A 36 14.69 -20.46 -2.88
CA ILE A 36 14.19 -21.02 -1.62
C ILE A 36 13.48 -22.37 -1.83
N LEU A 37 12.70 -22.51 -2.91
CA LEU A 37 11.97 -23.73 -3.23
C LEU A 37 12.93 -24.84 -3.68
N SER A 38 13.92 -24.50 -4.50
CA SER A 38 15.03 -25.38 -4.85
C SER A 38 15.74 -25.96 -3.62
N MET A 39 16.08 -25.12 -2.63
CA MET A 39 16.69 -25.59 -1.38
C MET A 39 15.76 -26.47 -0.54
N PHE A 40 14.45 -26.24 -0.58
CA PHE A 40 13.49 -27.17 0.02
C PHE A 40 13.49 -28.53 -0.70
N ALA A 41 13.49 -28.55 -2.03
CA ALA A 41 13.55 -29.80 -2.79
C ALA A 41 14.82 -30.61 -2.48
N VAL A 42 16.00 -29.98 -2.46
CA VAL A 42 17.26 -30.64 -2.06
C VAL A 42 17.16 -31.21 -0.64
N ARG A 43 16.70 -30.42 0.34
CA ARG A 43 16.53 -30.91 1.72
C ARG A 43 15.52 -32.04 1.84
N ALA A 44 14.59 -32.18 0.90
CA ALA A 44 13.64 -33.27 0.84
C ALA A 44 14.20 -34.55 0.17
N GLY A 45 15.39 -34.49 -0.39
CA GLY A 45 16.10 -35.62 -0.99
C GLY A 45 16.14 -35.61 -2.52
N ALA A 46 15.82 -34.48 -3.17
CA ALA A 46 16.01 -34.35 -4.62
C ALA A 46 17.46 -34.69 -5.00
N LYS A 47 17.61 -35.48 -6.07
CA LYS A 47 18.92 -35.82 -6.64
C LYS A 47 19.61 -34.59 -7.20
N HIS A 48 18.85 -33.78 -7.94
CA HIS A 48 19.32 -32.55 -8.56
C HIS A 48 18.16 -31.58 -8.77
N VAL A 49 18.44 -30.28 -8.67
CA VAL A 49 17.48 -29.22 -9.00
C VAL A 49 18.06 -28.32 -10.08
N TYR A 50 17.33 -28.16 -11.17
CA TYR A 50 17.57 -27.12 -12.16
C TYR A 50 16.68 -25.93 -11.83
N ALA A 51 17.28 -24.79 -11.51
CA ALA A 51 16.57 -23.61 -11.03
C ALA A 51 16.74 -22.48 -12.03
N VAL A 52 15.63 -22.06 -12.66
CA VAL A 52 15.63 -21.12 -13.79
C VAL A 52 14.96 -19.83 -13.37
N ASP A 53 15.60 -18.70 -13.65
CA ASP A 53 14.99 -17.37 -13.51
C ASP A 53 15.66 -16.40 -14.50
N MET A 54 14.90 -15.47 -15.10
CA MET A 54 15.48 -14.51 -16.04
C MET A 54 16.17 -13.33 -15.35
N SER A 55 15.82 -13.06 -14.09
CA SER A 55 16.29 -11.91 -13.32
C SER A 55 17.72 -12.07 -12.85
N THR A 56 18.40 -10.94 -12.66
CA THR A 56 19.76 -10.86 -12.06
C THR A 56 19.81 -11.34 -10.61
N ILE A 57 18.65 -11.59 -9.98
CA ILE A 57 18.57 -12.21 -8.65
C ILE A 57 19.28 -13.57 -8.59
N ILE A 58 19.44 -14.26 -9.74
CA ILE A 58 20.20 -15.50 -9.85
C ILE A 58 21.63 -15.35 -9.31
N GLU A 59 22.29 -14.20 -9.49
CA GLU A 59 23.62 -13.97 -8.92
C GLU A 59 23.61 -14.11 -7.39
N LYS A 60 22.60 -13.49 -6.75
CA LYS A 60 22.44 -13.61 -5.31
C LYS A 60 21.99 -15.01 -4.89
N ALA A 61 21.16 -15.67 -5.71
CA ALA A 61 20.77 -17.05 -5.48
C ALA A 61 21.98 -17.99 -5.48
N ARG A 62 22.98 -17.77 -6.34
CA ARG A 62 24.24 -18.55 -6.34
C ARG A 62 24.99 -18.42 -5.02
N GLU A 63 25.12 -17.20 -4.49
CA GLU A 63 25.72 -16.96 -3.17
C GLU A 63 24.93 -17.66 -2.05
N ILE A 64 23.61 -17.55 -2.07
CA ILE A 64 22.71 -18.17 -1.08
C ILE A 64 22.83 -19.69 -1.11
N VAL A 65 22.81 -20.30 -2.30
CA VAL A 65 22.96 -21.76 -2.47
C VAL A 65 24.34 -22.22 -2.00
N ALA A 66 25.40 -21.46 -2.31
CA ALA A 66 26.76 -21.77 -1.91
C ALA A 66 26.96 -21.73 -0.39
N VAL A 67 26.50 -20.67 0.28
CA VAL A 67 26.64 -20.57 1.74
C VAL A 67 25.82 -21.62 2.49
N ASN A 68 24.78 -22.18 1.85
CA ASN A 68 24.00 -23.30 2.38
C ASN A 68 24.53 -24.69 1.97
N GLY A 69 25.68 -24.76 1.27
CA GLY A 69 26.35 -26.01 0.93
C GLY A 69 25.61 -26.86 -0.11
N MET A 70 24.81 -26.24 -1.00
CA MET A 70 23.95 -26.95 -1.96
C MET A 70 24.37 -26.74 -3.43
N SER A 71 25.54 -26.15 -3.68
CA SER A 71 26.01 -25.82 -5.05
C SER A 71 26.15 -27.03 -5.97
N GLU A 72 26.47 -28.21 -5.45
CA GLU A 72 26.58 -29.42 -6.27
C GLU A 72 25.22 -29.99 -6.70
N GLN A 73 24.17 -29.68 -5.94
CA GLN A 73 22.83 -30.25 -6.13
C GLN A 73 21.87 -29.28 -6.83
N ILE A 74 22.20 -27.99 -6.91
CA ILE A 74 21.36 -26.95 -7.52
C ILE A 74 22.14 -26.27 -8.64
N THR A 75 21.69 -26.45 -9.88
CA THR A 75 22.19 -25.71 -11.03
C THR A 75 21.30 -24.51 -11.32
N LEU A 76 21.85 -23.31 -11.13
CA LEU A 76 21.17 -22.04 -11.38
C LEU A 76 21.41 -21.56 -12.80
N ILE A 77 20.32 -21.39 -13.56
CA ILE A 77 20.33 -20.99 -14.96
C ILE A 77 19.64 -19.63 -15.07
N GLN A 78 20.41 -18.60 -15.45
CA GLN A 78 19.83 -17.30 -15.73
C GLN A 78 19.32 -17.25 -17.16
N GLY A 79 18.02 -17.03 -17.34
CA GLY A 79 17.41 -16.91 -18.66
C GLY A 79 15.90 -17.12 -18.64
N LYS A 80 15.25 -16.86 -19.78
CA LYS A 80 13.83 -17.16 -19.96
C LYS A 80 13.65 -18.65 -20.25
N MET A 81 12.65 -19.28 -19.65
CA MET A 81 12.39 -20.72 -19.83
C MET A 81 12.14 -21.09 -21.30
N GLU A 82 11.60 -20.15 -22.07
CA GLU A 82 11.33 -20.23 -23.50
C GLU A 82 12.59 -20.29 -24.35
N GLU A 83 13.70 -19.70 -23.87
CA GLU A 83 14.93 -19.48 -24.61
C GLU A 83 16.06 -20.44 -24.18
N ILE A 84 15.97 -21.01 -22.97
CA ILE A 84 17.00 -21.89 -22.42
C ILE A 84 16.77 -23.37 -22.77
N GLU A 85 17.87 -24.11 -22.73
CA GLU A 85 17.88 -25.57 -22.80
C GLU A 85 18.39 -26.14 -21.47
N LEU A 86 17.59 -27.02 -20.85
CA LEU A 86 18.04 -27.78 -19.69
C LEU A 86 19.08 -28.82 -20.12
N PRO A 87 20.08 -29.11 -19.28
CA PRO A 87 21.08 -30.15 -19.56
C PRO A 87 20.52 -31.58 -19.35
N VAL A 88 19.20 -31.73 -19.34
CA VAL A 88 18.47 -33.00 -19.22
C VAL A 88 17.25 -32.96 -20.13
N ASP A 89 16.90 -34.12 -20.70
CA ASP A 89 15.74 -34.22 -21.60
C ASP A 89 14.41 -34.07 -20.84
N LYS A 90 14.35 -34.61 -19.62
CA LYS A 90 13.14 -34.65 -18.79
C LYS A 90 13.45 -34.46 -17.30
N VAL A 91 12.47 -33.94 -16.58
CA VAL A 91 12.45 -33.81 -15.12
C VAL A 91 11.26 -34.57 -14.54
N ASP A 92 11.41 -35.05 -13.30
CA ASP A 92 10.36 -35.79 -12.59
C ASP A 92 9.32 -34.85 -11.97
N ILE A 93 9.75 -33.67 -11.52
CA ILE A 93 8.91 -32.71 -10.78
C ILE A 93 9.17 -31.30 -11.28
N ILE A 94 8.11 -30.53 -11.51
CA ILE A 94 8.16 -29.09 -11.66
C ILE A 94 7.63 -28.46 -10.36
N ILE A 95 8.41 -27.56 -9.78
CA ILE A 95 7.98 -26.67 -8.72
C ILE A 95 8.00 -25.25 -9.27
N SER A 96 6.97 -24.47 -9.01
CA SER A 96 6.96 -23.07 -9.45
C SER A 96 6.02 -22.26 -8.57
N GLU A 97 6.44 -21.04 -8.28
CA GLU A 97 5.58 -20.02 -7.73
C GLU A 97 5.27 -19.01 -8.82
N TRP A 98 4.14 -19.24 -9.49
CA TRP A 98 3.76 -18.56 -10.73
C TRP A 98 2.56 -17.63 -10.56
N MET A 99 1.94 -17.62 -9.38
CA MET A 99 0.64 -16.97 -9.18
C MET A 99 0.81 -15.46 -9.12
N GLY A 100 0.06 -14.74 -9.94
CA GLY A 100 -0.03 -13.28 -9.89
C GLY A 100 -1.23 -12.78 -9.07
N TYR A 101 -1.40 -11.46 -9.02
CA TYR A 101 -2.67 -10.87 -8.58
C TYR A 101 -3.81 -11.37 -9.47
N PHE A 102 -5.03 -11.50 -8.92
CA PHE A 102 -6.15 -12.12 -9.63
C PHE A 102 -5.79 -13.48 -10.27
N LEU A 103 -4.84 -14.22 -9.66
CA LEU A 103 -4.20 -15.45 -10.12
C LEU A 103 -3.37 -15.34 -11.42
N LEU A 104 -3.92 -14.73 -12.46
CA LEU A 104 -3.39 -14.77 -13.83
C LEU A 104 -2.65 -13.49 -14.26
N TYR A 105 -2.63 -12.44 -13.44
CA TYR A 105 -1.89 -11.22 -13.77
C TYR A 105 -0.37 -11.48 -13.82
N GLU A 106 0.36 -10.74 -14.67
CA GLU A 106 1.79 -10.93 -15.00
C GLU A 106 2.12 -12.23 -15.80
N SER A 107 1.14 -13.10 -16.05
CA SER A 107 1.16 -14.21 -17.03
C SER A 107 2.35 -15.18 -16.93
N MET A 108 2.76 -15.56 -15.72
CA MET A 108 3.84 -16.55 -15.53
C MET A 108 3.38 -18.00 -15.74
N LEU A 109 2.06 -18.26 -15.71
CA LEU A 109 1.53 -19.62 -15.92
C LEU A 109 1.89 -20.16 -17.31
N ASP A 110 1.89 -19.34 -18.37
CA ASP A 110 2.32 -19.75 -19.72
C ASP A 110 3.71 -20.40 -19.72
N THR A 111 4.66 -19.82 -18.97
CA THR A 111 6.03 -20.31 -18.82
C THR A 111 6.06 -21.68 -18.11
N VAL A 112 5.21 -21.89 -17.11
CA VAL A 112 5.06 -23.19 -16.42
C VAL A 112 4.48 -24.25 -17.35
N LEU A 113 3.47 -23.89 -18.16
CA LEU A 113 2.87 -24.82 -19.12
C LEU A 113 3.88 -25.23 -20.21
N LEU A 114 4.70 -24.28 -20.69
CA LEU A 114 5.79 -24.58 -21.60
C LEU A 114 6.82 -25.53 -20.97
N ALA A 115 7.19 -25.30 -19.71
CA ALA A 115 8.10 -26.19 -18.98
C ALA A 115 7.50 -27.59 -18.81
N ARG A 116 6.19 -27.69 -18.50
CA ARG A 116 5.46 -28.95 -18.42
C ARG A 116 5.55 -29.71 -19.74
N ASP A 117 5.16 -29.08 -20.83
CA ASP A 117 5.04 -29.74 -22.14
C ASP A 117 6.43 -30.17 -22.67
N LYS A 118 7.44 -29.32 -22.47
CA LYS A 118 8.80 -29.59 -22.94
C LYS A 118 9.53 -30.59 -22.05
N TYR A 119 9.53 -30.38 -20.73
CA TYR A 119 10.46 -31.04 -19.81
C TYR A 119 9.83 -32.01 -18.82
N LEU A 120 8.52 -31.98 -18.54
CA LEU A 120 7.96 -32.93 -17.59
C LEU A 120 7.93 -34.35 -18.18
N ALA A 121 8.41 -35.33 -17.43
CA ALA A 121 8.31 -36.74 -17.80
C ALA A 121 6.85 -37.23 -17.73
N PRO A 122 6.47 -38.27 -18.50
CA PRO A 122 5.18 -38.92 -18.32
C PRO A 122 4.98 -39.39 -16.86
N GLY A 123 3.89 -38.97 -16.22
CA GLY A 123 3.63 -39.23 -14.80
C GLY A 123 4.42 -38.36 -13.82
N GLY A 124 5.13 -37.33 -14.32
CA GLY A 124 5.78 -36.33 -13.48
C GLY A 124 4.79 -35.49 -12.70
N LEU A 125 5.27 -34.78 -11.68
CA LEU A 125 4.44 -34.01 -10.76
C LEU A 125 4.63 -32.49 -10.91
N ILE A 126 3.58 -31.72 -10.62
CA ILE A 126 3.63 -30.24 -10.62
C ILE A 126 3.24 -29.75 -9.23
N PHE A 127 3.97 -28.78 -8.69
CA PHE A 127 3.70 -28.20 -7.37
C PHE A 127 3.63 -26.67 -7.47
N PRO A 128 2.46 -26.06 -7.21
CA PRO A 128 1.12 -26.68 -7.08
C PRO A 128 0.61 -27.19 -8.43
N ASP A 129 -0.43 -28.03 -8.42
CA ASP A 129 -1.05 -28.64 -9.60
C ASP A 129 -2.48 -28.15 -9.86
N LYS A 130 -3.12 -27.50 -8.88
CA LYS A 130 -4.47 -26.96 -9.06
C LYS A 130 -4.60 -25.57 -8.48
N ALA A 131 -5.31 -24.72 -9.21
CA ALA A 131 -5.66 -23.37 -8.79
C ALA A 131 -7.14 -23.07 -9.07
N SER A 132 -7.76 -22.20 -8.29
CA SER A 132 -9.17 -21.85 -8.46
C SER A 132 -9.41 -20.37 -8.15
N ILE A 133 -10.17 -19.67 -8.99
CA ILE A 133 -10.59 -18.28 -8.74
C ILE A 133 -12.01 -18.30 -8.20
N TYR A 134 -12.23 -17.54 -7.12
CA TYR A 134 -13.54 -17.30 -6.53
C TYR A 134 -13.89 -15.81 -6.59
N MET A 135 -15.19 -15.53 -6.56
CA MET A 135 -15.72 -14.17 -6.47
C MET A 135 -16.77 -14.05 -5.36
N ALA A 136 -16.88 -12.86 -4.78
CA ALA A 136 -17.97 -12.45 -3.88
C ALA A 136 -18.26 -10.95 -4.05
N ALA A 137 -19.34 -10.46 -3.45
CA ALA A 137 -19.68 -9.05 -3.41
C ALA A 137 -19.43 -8.44 -2.02
N ILE A 138 -19.05 -7.17 -1.99
CA ILE A 138 -18.70 -6.46 -0.74
C ILE A 138 -19.43 -5.12 -0.60
N GLU A 139 -19.67 -4.77 0.65
CA GLU A 139 -19.91 -3.41 1.10
C GLU A 139 -18.54 -2.72 1.23
N ASP A 140 -18.40 -1.50 0.70
CA ASP A 140 -17.11 -0.77 0.67
C ASP A 140 -17.32 0.72 0.38
N GLY A 141 -18.43 1.29 0.86
CA GLY A 141 -18.90 2.63 0.50
C GLY A 141 -17.92 3.72 0.92
N ASP A 142 -17.43 3.66 2.16
CA ASP A 142 -16.48 4.64 2.70
C ASP A 142 -15.17 4.67 1.91
N TYR A 143 -14.63 3.50 1.55
CA TYR A 143 -13.38 3.40 0.79
C TYR A 143 -13.56 3.75 -0.69
N LYS A 144 -14.71 3.37 -1.29
CA LYS A 144 -15.09 3.83 -2.64
C LYS A 144 -15.20 5.36 -2.68
N GLU A 145 -15.80 6.01 -1.68
CA GLU A 145 -15.88 7.46 -1.62
C GLU A 145 -14.48 8.09 -1.47
N GLU A 146 -13.59 7.50 -0.68
CA GLU A 146 -12.21 7.95 -0.55
C GLU A 146 -11.42 7.84 -1.88
N LYS A 147 -11.59 6.76 -2.65
CA LYS A 147 -10.79 6.53 -3.87
C LYS A 147 -11.43 7.11 -5.14
N ILE A 148 -12.75 7.08 -5.24
CA ILE A 148 -13.52 7.50 -6.42
C ILE A 148 -14.20 8.85 -6.15
N GLY A 149 -14.88 9.00 -5.01
CA GLY A 149 -15.58 10.22 -4.62
C GLY A 149 -14.66 11.43 -4.46
N PHE A 150 -13.41 11.23 -4.02
CA PHE A 150 -12.36 12.26 -3.94
C PHE A 150 -12.24 13.12 -5.20
N TRP A 151 -12.41 12.53 -6.38
CA TRP A 151 -12.29 13.25 -7.65
C TRP A 151 -13.41 14.26 -7.90
N ASN A 152 -14.55 14.18 -7.21
CA ASN A 152 -15.63 15.17 -7.30
C ASN A 152 -15.15 16.56 -6.84
N ASN A 153 -14.19 16.61 -5.91
CA ASN A 153 -13.72 17.85 -5.31
C ASN A 153 -12.27 17.71 -4.84
N VAL A 154 -11.35 17.97 -5.74
CA VAL A 154 -9.92 18.04 -5.46
C VAL A 154 -9.56 19.48 -5.14
N TYR A 155 -9.64 19.84 -3.86
CA TYR A 155 -9.32 21.19 -3.33
C TYR A 155 -10.17 22.34 -3.94
N GLY A 156 -11.46 22.11 -4.14
CA GLY A 156 -12.40 23.05 -4.74
C GLY A 156 -12.50 22.94 -6.26
N PHE A 157 -11.73 22.05 -6.89
CA PHE A 157 -11.76 21.80 -8.33
C PHE A 157 -12.43 20.46 -8.64
N ASP A 158 -13.29 20.45 -9.65
CA ASP A 158 -13.95 19.24 -10.14
C ASP A 158 -12.98 18.43 -11.03
N PHE A 159 -12.59 17.25 -10.55
CA PHE A 159 -11.76 16.27 -11.25
C PHE A 159 -12.57 15.01 -11.61
N SER A 160 -13.90 15.07 -11.59
CA SER A 160 -14.79 13.95 -11.88
C SER A 160 -14.49 13.20 -13.20
N PRO A 161 -13.90 13.79 -14.27
CA PRO A 161 -13.46 13.02 -15.43
C PRO A 161 -12.47 11.88 -15.11
N LEU A 162 -11.78 11.93 -13.97
CA LEU A 162 -10.86 10.86 -13.53
C LEU A 162 -11.57 9.69 -12.85
N GLN A 163 -12.82 9.82 -12.42
CA GLN A 163 -13.57 8.72 -11.80
C GLN A 163 -13.73 7.54 -12.74
N ALA A 164 -14.05 7.79 -14.01
CA ALA A 164 -14.17 6.73 -15.00
C ALA A 164 -12.85 5.96 -15.20
N THR A 165 -11.71 6.63 -15.06
CA THR A 165 -10.39 5.97 -15.11
C THR A 165 -10.16 5.16 -13.84
N ALA A 166 -10.39 5.75 -12.67
CA ALA A 166 -10.21 5.08 -11.38
C ALA A 166 -11.11 3.85 -11.20
N LEU A 167 -12.37 3.91 -11.66
CA LEU A 167 -13.31 2.77 -11.65
C LEU A 167 -12.88 1.64 -12.60
N SER A 168 -12.17 1.97 -13.69
CA SER A 168 -11.69 0.99 -14.66
C SER A 168 -10.41 0.25 -14.22
N GLU A 169 -9.79 0.66 -13.11
CA GLU A 169 -8.56 0.07 -12.57
C GLU A 169 -8.86 -0.75 -11.31
N PRO A 170 -8.73 -2.10 -11.35
CA PRO A 170 -8.95 -2.92 -10.17
C PRO A 170 -7.92 -2.63 -9.09
N LEU A 171 -8.36 -2.58 -7.83
CA LEU A 171 -7.48 -2.38 -6.69
C LEU A 171 -7.02 -3.73 -6.12
N VAL A 172 -5.79 -3.77 -5.63
CA VAL A 172 -5.26 -4.93 -4.88
C VAL A 172 -5.18 -4.55 -3.41
N ASP A 173 -6.13 -5.02 -2.63
CA ASP A 173 -6.17 -4.72 -1.20
C ASP A 173 -6.71 -5.86 -0.33
N THR A 174 -6.48 -5.76 0.98
CA THR A 174 -7.03 -6.69 1.96
C THR A 174 -8.44 -6.27 2.32
N VAL A 175 -9.37 -7.21 2.18
CA VAL A 175 -10.78 -6.99 2.45
C VAL A 175 -11.14 -7.64 3.78
N ASP A 176 -11.74 -6.89 4.69
CA ASP A 176 -12.27 -7.46 5.93
C ASP A 176 -13.38 -8.45 5.59
N LEU A 177 -13.35 -9.65 6.17
CA LEU A 177 -14.42 -10.64 6.00
C LEU A 177 -15.80 -10.07 6.33
N LYS A 178 -15.90 -9.10 7.24
CA LYS A 178 -17.15 -8.40 7.57
C LYS A 178 -17.70 -7.58 6.41
N ALA A 179 -16.89 -7.13 5.47
CA ALA A 179 -17.35 -6.42 4.28
C ALA A 179 -18.07 -7.34 3.29
N VAL A 180 -17.85 -8.66 3.36
CA VAL A 180 -18.43 -9.62 2.42
C VAL A 180 -19.95 -9.78 2.66
N VAL A 181 -20.72 -9.52 1.61
CA VAL A 181 -22.20 -9.50 1.63
C VAL A 181 -22.79 -10.79 1.07
N THR A 182 -22.06 -11.53 0.23
CA THR A 182 -22.56 -12.72 -0.47
C THR A 182 -21.78 -13.99 -0.15
N ASP A 183 -22.34 -15.13 -0.52
CA ASP A 183 -21.54 -16.36 -0.67
C ASP A 183 -20.44 -16.19 -1.72
N PRO A 184 -19.33 -16.94 -1.57
CA PRO A 184 -18.34 -17.10 -2.63
C PRO A 184 -18.89 -17.95 -3.79
N CYS A 185 -18.52 -17.60 -5.02
CA CYS A 185 -18.78 -18.39 -6.22
C CYS A 185 -17.46 -18.75 -6.91
N LEU A 186 -17.26 -20.04 -7.21
CA LEU A 186 -16.13 -20.52 -8.01
C LEU A 186 -16.36 -20.13 -9.48
N VAL A 187 -15.42 -19.38 -10.08
CA VAL A 187 -15.52 -18.91 -11.47
C VAL A 187 -14.50 -19.54 -12.41
N LEU A 188 -13.37 -20.04 -11.89
CA LEU A 188 -12.37 -20.73 -12.69
C LEU A 188 -11.71 -21.83 -11.85
N SER A 189 -11.49 -23.00 -12.44
CA SER A 189 -10.68 -24.08 -11.86
C SER A 189 -9.68 -24.54 -12.91
N LEU A 190 -8.40 -24.47 -12.59
CA LEU A 190 -7.30 -24.85 -13.46
C LEU A 190 -6.63 -26.11 -12.91
N ASP A 191 -6.53 -27.13 -13.76
CA ASP A 191 -5.70 -28.30 -13.55
C ASP A 191 -4.44 -28.16 -14.40
N LEU A 192 -3.29 -27.98 -13.77
CA LEU A 192 -2.03 -27.68 -14.44
C LEU A 192 -1.52 -28.85 -15.28
N TYR A 193 -2.05 -30.06 -15.10
CA TYR A 193 -1.71 -31.21 -15.96
C TYR A 193 -2.37 -31.14 -17.34
N SER A 194 -3.54 -30.50 -17.43
CA SER A 194 -4.38 -30.55 -18.65
C SER A 194 -4.63 -29.18 -19.29
N VAL A 195 -4.60 -28.10 -18.50
CA VAL A 195 -4.87 -26.73 -18.96
C VAL A 195 -3.95 -26.33 -20.11
N GLN A 196 -4.52 -25.66 -21.11
CA GLN A 196 -3.82 -25.09 -22.25
C GLN A 196 -3.76 -23.55 -22.14
N PRO A 197 -2.78 -22.89 -22.77
CA PRO A 197 -2.72 -21.42 -22.80
C PRO A 197 -4.00 -20.75 -23.31
N SER A 198 -4.74 -21.40 -24.22
CA SER A 198 -6.04 -20.91 -24.70
C SER A 198 -7.11 -20.84 -23.62
N ASP A 199 -7.02 -21.67 -22.58
CA ASP A 199 -8.01 -21.74 -21.50
C ASP A 199 -7.84 -20.61 -20.49
N LEU A 200 -6.69 -19.90 -20.52
CA LEU A 200 -6.40 -18.76 -19.64
C LEU A 200 -7.15 -17.49 -20.06
N ALA A 201 -7.63 -17.45 -21.31
CA ALA A 201 -8.60 -16.48 -21.76
C ALA A 201 -10.01 -17.09 -21.62
N PHE A 202 -10.70 -16.76 -20.53
CA PHE A 202 -11.93 -17.44 -20.15
C PHE A 202 -13.13 -16.51 -20.06
N THR A 203 -14.32 -17.12 -20.07
CA THR A 203 -15.59 -16.48 -19.76
C THR A 203 -16.43 -17.46 -18.95
N ALA A 204 -16.82 -17.07 -17.74
CA ALA A 204 -17.50 -17.94 -16.79
C ALA A 204 -18.69 -17.21 -16.14
N PRO A 205 -19.85 -17.88 -16.00
CA PRO A 205 -20.96 -17.34 -15.25
C PRO A 205 -20.67 -17.37 -13.75
N PHE A 206 -21.23 -16.42 -13.01
CA PHE A 206 -21.23 -16.41 -11.55
C PHE A 206 -22.64 -16.16 -11.01
N SER A 207 -22.87 -16.63 -9.79
CA SER A 207 -24.13 -16.46 -9.07
C SER A 207 -23.85 -16.31 -7.58
N LEU A 208 -24.16 -15.14 -7.02
CA LEU A 208 -23.84 -14.74 -5.66
C LEU A 208 -25.14 -14.60 -4.86
N ASN A 209 -25.30 -15.42 -3.81
CA ASN A 209 -26.45 -15.34 -2.91
C ASN A 209 -26.17 -14.30 -1.82
N VAL A 210 -27.08 -13.36 -1.63
CA VAL A 210 -26.98 -12.30 -0.63
C VAL A 210 -27.27 -12.86 0.76
N ARG A 211 -26.37 -12.59 1.71
CA ARG A 211 -26.41 -13.13 3.08
C ARG A 211 -26.93 -12.16 4.14
N ARG A 212 -27.05 -10.88 3.80
CA ARG A 212 -27.61 -9.85 4.67
C ARG A 212 -28.12 -8.68 3.86
N ASN A 213 -29.01 -7.89 4.44
CA ASN A 213 -29.42 -6.62 3.87
C ASN A 213 -28.25 -5.64 3.93
N ASP A 214 -27.83 -5.11 2.79
CA ASP A 214 -26.67 -4.23 2.70
C ASP A 214 -26.58 -3.52 1.33
N PHE A 215 -25.47 -2.82 1.10
CA PHE A 215 -25.09 -2.29 -0.19
C PHE A 215 -23.93 -3.09 -0.80
N ILE A 216 -23.98 -3.31 -2.12
CA ILE A 216 -22.86 -3.83 -2.89
C ILE A 216 -22.22 -2.68 -3.66
N HIS A 217 -20.96 -2.39 -3.35
CA HIS A 217 -20.16 -1.36 -4.02
C HIS A 217 -19.12 -1.93 -4.97
N ALA A 218 -18.68 -3.16 -4.71
CA ALA A 218 -17.67 -3.85 -5.50
C ALA A 218 -17.89 -5.36 -5.51
N LEU A 219 -17.29 -5.99 -6.51
CA LEU A 219 -17.00 -7.42 -6.50
C LEU A 219 -15.54 -7.62 -6.12
N ILE A 220 -15.26 -8.69 -5.38
CA ILE A 220 -13.90 -9.12 -5.07
C ILE A 220 -13.62 -10.45 -5.73
N ALA A 221 -12.36 -10.66 -6.09
CA ALA A 221 -11.86 -11.95 -6.51
C ALA A 221 -10.61 -12.33 -5.72
N TRP A 222 -10.49 -13.62 -5.45
CA TRP A 222 -9.30 -14.23 -4.85
C TRP A 222 -9.11 -15.61 -5.44
N PHE A 223 -8.03 -16.27 -5.05
CA PHE A 223 -7.74 -17.62 -5.49
C PHE A 223 -7.31 -18.56 -4.36
N ASP A 224 -7.57 -19.84 -4.61
CA ASP A 224 -7.10 -20.96 -3.79
C ASP A 224 -6.09 -21.79 -4.59
N ILE A 225 -5.12 -22.36 -3.89
CA ILE A 225 -4.06 -23.21 -4.44
C ILE A 225 -4.07 -24.54 -3.70
N ASP A 226 -4.08 -25.64 -4.45
CA ASP A 226 -4.02 -27.00 -3.94
C ASP A 226 -2.75 -27.72 -4.44
N PHE A 227 -2.22 -28.60 -3.59
CA PHE A 227 -1.12 -29.53 -3.92
C PHE A 227 -1.66 -30.97 -3.90
N GLY A 228 -2.31 -31.38 -4.99
CA GLY A 228 -3.04 -32.64 -5.15
C GLY A 228 -2.20 -33.90 -5.05
N ALA A 229 -0.90 -33.83 -5.36
CA ALA A 229 0.02 -34.95 -5.18
C ALA A 229 0.36 -35.26 -3.71
N CYS A 230 0.02 -34.38 -2.76
CA CYS A 230 0.35 -34.57 -1.35
C CYS A 230 -0.54 -35.63 -0.67
N HIS A 231 0.06 -36.50 0.16
CA HIS A 231 -0.69 -37.51 0.90
C HIS A 231 -1.69 -36.90 1.90
N LYS A 232 -1.29 -35.82 2.58
CA LYS A 232 -2.20 -34.97 3.35
C LYS A 232 -2.57 -33.76 2.49
N PRO A 233 -3.86 -33.36 2.45
CA PRO A 233 -4.27 -32.18 1.71
C PRO A 233 -3.48 -30.96 2.20
N ILE A 234 -2.72 -30.35 1.30
CA ILE A 234 -2.04 -29.07 1.52
C ILE A 234 -2.62 -28.10 0.52
N LYS A 235 -3.16 -27.00 1.05
CA LYS A 235 -3.76 -25.93 0.28
C LYS A 235 -3.66 -24.62 1.04
N PHE A 236 -3.73 -23.50 0.32
CA PHE A 236 -3.93 -22.20 0.93
C PHE A 236 -4.92 -21.38 0.11
N SER A 237 -5.55 -20.42 0.79
CA SER A 237 -6.48 -19.47 0.17
C SER A 237 -5.93 -18.06 0.34
N THR A 238 -6.17 -17.22 -0.67
CA THR A 238 -5.97 -15.77 -0.60
C THR A 238 -7.26 -15.03 -0.30
N GLY A 239 -8.34 -15.74 0.06
CA GLY A 239 -9.63 -15.12 0.33
C GLY A 239 -9.68 -14.30 1.64
N PRO A 240 -10.67 -13.41 1.78
CA PRO A 240 -10.80 -12.54 2.97
C PRO A 240 -11.05 -13.31 4.27
N HIS A 241 -11.47 -14.58 4.18
CA HIS A 241 -11.65 -15.48 5.31
C HIS A 241 -10.35 -16.14 5.79
N ALA A 242 -9.27 -16.00 5.02
CA ALA A 242 -7.99 -16.65 5.27
C ALA A 242 -6.98 -15.68 5.91
N LYS A 243 -5.83 -16.23 6.31
CA LYS A 243 -4.72 -15.41 6.80
C LYS A 243 -4.16 -14.55 5.66
N TYR A 244 -3.59 -13.40 6.02
CA TYR A 244 -2.93 -12.50 5.09
C TYR A 244 -1.94 -13.23 4.18
N THR A 245 -1.98 -12.86 2.90
CA THR A 245 -0.98 -13.20 1.88
C THR A 245 -0.63 -11.92 1.11
N HIS A 246 0.54 -11.86 0.49
CA HIS A 246 0.96 -10.67 -0.23
C HIS A 246 0.14 -10.38 -1.50
N TRP A 247 -0.60 -11.36 -2.02
CA TRP A 247 -1.52 -11.18 -3.13
C TRP A 247 -2.78 -10.40 -2.76
N LYS A 248 -3.14 -10.41 -1.46
CA LYS A 248 -4.38 -9.83 -0.95
C LYS A 248 -5.58 -10.31 -1.78
N GLN A 249 -6.54 -9.44 -2.10
CA GLN A 249 -7.66 -9.69 -3.01
C GLN A 249 -7.70 -8.62 -4.11
N THR A 250 -8.35 -8.91 -5.23
CA THR A 250 -8.60 -7.94 -6.30
C THR A 250 -10.02 -7.40 -6.19
N VAL A 251 -10.18 -6.09 -6.09
CA VAL A 251 -11.44 -5.36 -5.93
C VAL A 251 -11.83 -4.71 -7.26
N PHE A 252 -13.07 -4.95 -7.69
CA PHE A 252 -13.69 -4.45 -8.91
C PHE A 252 -14.91 -3.58 -8.54
N TYR A 253 -14.73 -2.26 -8.48
CA TYR A 253 -15.82 -1.35 -8.14
C TYR A 253 -16.88 -1.27 -9.23
N LEU A 254 -18.14 -1.38 -8.82
CA LEU A 254 -19.28 -1.11 -9.69
C LEU A 254 -19.38 0.41 -9.92
N HIS A 255 -19.95 0.86 -11.04
CA HIS A 255 -20.19 2.29 -11.22
C HIS A 255 -21.27 2.75 -10.23
N GLU A 256 -22.40 2.05 -10.23
CA GLU A 256 -23.53 2.27 -9.32
C GLU A 256 -23.57 1.23 -8.20
N MET A 257 -23.95 1.67 -6.99
CA MET A 257 -24.16 0.74 -5.88
C MET A 257 -25.45 -0.07 -6.05
N LEU A 258 -25.48 -1.31 -5.56
CA LEU A 258 -26.71 -2.11 -5.51
C LEU A 258 -27.23 -2.19 -4.08
N THR A 259 -28.53 -1.95 -3.88
CA THR A 259 -29.19 -2.13 -2.58
C THR A 259 -29.82 -3.51 -2.52
N VAL A 260 -29.29 -4.38 -1.65
CA VAL A 260 -29.64 -5.80 -1.62
C VAL A 260 -30.30 -6.22 -0.31
N LYS A 261 -31.12 -7.28 -0.38
CA LYS A 261 -31.72 -7.96 0.76
C LYS A 261 -31.28 -9.42 0.82
N GLU A 262 -31.21 -9.95 2.04
CA GLU A 262 -30.92 -11.35 2.28
C GLU A 262 -31.85 -12.27 1.47
N GLY A 263 -31.27 -13.28 0.82
CA GLY A 263 -31.99 -14.21 -0.04
C GLY A 263 -32.11 -13.79 -1.51
N GLU A 264 -31.83 -12.52 -1.84
CA GLU A 264 -31.71 -12.07 -3.23
C GLU A 264 -30.41 -12.59 -3.87
N ARG A 265 -30.30 -12.44 -5.20
CA ARG A 265 -29.21 -13.05 -5.97
C ARG A 265 -28.68 -12.12 -7.04
N LEU A 266 -27.36 -11.90 -7.03
CA LEU A 266 -26.64 -11.22 -8.09
C LEU A 266 -26.08 -12.26 -9.06
N GLN A 267 -26.36 -12.12 -10.34
CA GLN A 267 -25.91 -13.05 -11.37
C GLN A 267 -25.16 -12.32 -12.47
N GLY A 268 -24.25 -13.01 -13.14
CA GLY A 268 -23.45 -12.36 -14.17
C GLY A 268 -22.46 -13.28 -14.86
N VAL A 269 -21.58 -12.66 -15.62
CA VAL A 269 -20.52 -13.28 -16.39
C VAL A 269 -19.22 -12.51 -16.17
N LEU A 270 -18.18 -13.23 -15.77
CA LEU A 270 -16.80 -12.74 -15.73
C LEU A 270 -16.08 -13.21 -17.00
N SER A 271 -15.49 -12.29 -17.75
CA SER A 271 -14.54 -12.58 -18.82
C SER A 271 -13.17 -12.01 -18.47
N SER A 272 -12.11 -12.76 -18.70
CA SER A 272 -10.73 -12.29 -18.52
C SER A 272 -9.87 -12.79 -19.67
N LYS A 273 -9.03 -11.91 -20.23
CA LYS A 273 -8.06 -12.28 -21.26
C LYS A 273 -6.83 -11.37 -21.23
N PRO A 274 -5.67 -11.84 -21.70
CA PRO A 274 -4.52 -10.98 -21.93
C PRO A 274 -4.85 -9.84 -22.90
N THR A 275 -4.26 -8.65 -22.70
CA THR A 275 -4.43 -7.53 -23.63
C THR A 275 -3.68 -7.80 -24.96
N GLU A 276 -4.14 -7.19 -26.05
CA GLU A 276 -3.49 -7.30 -27.36
C GLU A 276 -2.08 -6.66 -27.39
N LYS A 277 -1.88 -5.58 -26.62
CA LYS A 277 -0.61 -4.82 -26.59
C LYS A 277 0.45 -5.47 -25.73
N ASN A 278 0.05 -6.00 -24.57
CA ASN A 278 0.94 -6.61 -23.59
C ASN A 278 0.27 -7.82 -22.96
N ARG A 279 0.80 -9.01 -23.26
CA ARG A 279 0.24 -10.28 -22.78
C ARG A 279 0.35 -10.48 -21.27
N ARG A 280 1.12 -9.63 -20.56
CA ARG A 280 1.21 -9.63 -19.09
C ARG A 280 0.12 -8.80 -18.41
N ASP A 281 -0.55 -7.94 -19.17
CA ASP A 281 -1.69 -7.16 -18.71
C ASP A 281 -2.99 -7.92 -19.04
N LEU A 282 -4.05 -7.70 -18.26
CA LEU A 282 -5.36 -8.33 -18.45
C LEU A 282 -6.45 -7.30 -18.76
N ASP A 283 -7.29 -7.61 -19.74
CA ASP A 283 -8.61 -7.02 -19.89
C ASP A 283 -9.62 -7.90 -19.15
N VAL A 284 -10.32 -7.32 -18.17
CA VAL A 284 -11.36 -8.00 -17.40
C VAL A 284 -12.71 -7.33 -17.67
N LYS A 285 -13.72 -8.11 -18.00
CA LYS A 285 -15.10 -7.64 -18.20
C LYS A 285 -16.01 -8.37 -17.23
N ILE A 286 -16.86 -7.61 -16.54
CA ILE A 286 -17.89 -8.15 -15.65
C ILE A 286 -19.22 -7.63 -16.14
N GLU A 287 -20.11 -8.55 -16.52
CA GLU A 287 -21.49 -8.25 -16.86
C GLU A 287 -22.36 -8.79 -15.74
N TYR A 288 -23.20 -7.97 -15.12
CA TYR A 288 -24.09 -8.44 -14.07
C TYR A 288 -25.53 -7.98 -14.29
N SER A 289 -26.45 -8.77 -13.76
CA SER A 289 -27.87 -8.47 -13.63
C SER A 289 -28.31 -8.81 -12.22
N PHE A 290 -29.01 -7.87 -11.61
CA PHE A 290 -29.61 -7.98 -10.29
C PHE A 290 -31.09 -7.63 -10.41
N GLU A 291 -31.93 -8.63 -10.17
CA GLU A 291 -33.38 -8.46 -10.12
C GLU A 291 -33.82 -8.56 -8.66
N ALA A 292 -34.26 -7.42 -8.13
CA ALA A 292 -34.80 -7.31 -6.79
C ALA A 292 -36.32 -7.49 -6.81
N GLU A 293 -36.92 -7.84 -5.66
CA GLU A 293 -38.39 -7.85 -5.53
C GLU A 293 -39.01 -6.47 -5.76
N ASP A 294 -38.24 -5.42 -5.46
CA ASP A 294 -38.61 -4.04 -5.70
C ASP A 294 -37.86 -3.54 -6.94
N HIS A 295 -38.60 -3.18 -7.98
CA HIS A 295 -38.04 -2.82 -9.28
C HIS A 295 -37.05 -1.64 -9.20
N ASP A 296 -37.23 -0.73 -8.24
CA ASP A 296 -36.36 0.44 -8.07
C ASP A 296 -34.95 0.08 -7.56
N ARG A 297 -34.75 -1.15 -7.08
CA ARG A 297 -33.44 -1.68 -6.63
C ARG A 297 -32.75 -2.58 -7.65
N SER A 298 -33.41 -2.87 -8.77
CA SER A 298 -32.84 -3.74 -9.81
C SER A 298 -31.81 -2.98 -10.64
N GLY A 299 -30.77 -3.67 -11.10
CA GLY A 299 -29.68 -3.05 -11.83
C GLY A 299 -28.94 -4.04 -12.71
N SER A 300 -28.49 -3.60 -13.88
CA SER A 300 -27.61 -4.37 -14.74
C SER A 300 -26.58 -3.46 -15.39
N GLU A 301 -25.35 -3.95 -15.49
CA GLU A 301 -24.25 -3.16 -16.04
C GLU A 301 -23.19 -4.06 -16.66
N ILE A 302 -22.45 -3.48 -17.62
CA ILE A 302 -21.22 -4.03 -18.19
C ILE A 302 -20.06 -3.16 -17.69
N CYS A 303 -19.24 -3.71 -16.80
CA CYS A 303 -18.03 -3.07 -16.31
C CYS A 303 -16.81 -3.58 -17.08
N LEU A 304 -15.95 -2.65 -17.52
CA LEU A 304 -14.70 -2.95 -18.21
C LEU A 304 -13.53 -2.48 -17.36
N TYR A 305 -12.65 -3.40 -17.02
CA TYR A 305 -11.48 -3.16 -16.20
C TYR A 305 -10.21 -3.50 -16.95
N LYS A 306 -9.15 -2.76 -16.67
CA LYS A 306 -7.82 -2.99 -17.24
C LYS A 306 -6.81 -3.17 -16.12
N MET A 307 -6.25 -4.36 -16.03
CA MET A 307 -5.15 -4.67 -15.12
C MET A 307 -3.85 -4.56 -15.91
N PHE A 308 -3.21 -3.40 -15.86
CA PHE A 308 -1.89 -3.18 -16.45
C PHE A 308 -0.89 -2.70 -15.40
N ARG A 309 0.40 -2.79 -15.71
CA ARG A 309 1.39 -1.99 -14.99
C ARG A 309 1.25 -0.53 -15.45
N LEU A 310 0.30 0.23 -14.90
CA LEU A 310 0.36 1.68 -14.98
C LEU A 310 0.85 2.22 -13.64
N PRO A 311 1.93 3.00 -13.64
CA PRO A 311 2.09 3.96 -12.57
C PRO A 311 0.97 5.00 -12.78
N LEU A 312 0.23 5.32 -11.72
CA LEU A 312 -0.53 6.57 -11.58
C LEU A 312 0.34 7.85 -11.79
N ALA A 313 1.59 7.72 -12.28
CA ALA A 313 2.46 8.80 -12.73
C ALA A 313 2.08 9.40 -14.10
N LEU A 314 1.17 8.79 -14.89
CA LEU A 314 0.82 9.32 -16.22
C LEU A 314 -0.22 10.46 -16.22
N LEU A 315 -0.73 10.86 -15.05
CA LEU A 315 -1.44 12.14 -14.88
C LEU A 315 -0.50 13.37 -14.84
N LYS A 316 0.83 13.20 -14.99
CA LYS A 316 1.81 14.31 -15.07
C LYS A 316 2.28 14.64 -16.50
N ARG A 317 1.73 14.03 -17.56
CA ARG A 317 2.04 14.43 -18.94
C ARG A 317 0.89 15.20 -19.58
N GLN A 318 0.88 16.53 -19.41
CA GLN A 318 0.26 17.40 -20.43
C GLN A 318 1.22 17.52 -21.62
N PRO A 319 0.73 17.57 -22.88
CA PRO A 319 1.56 17.99 -23.99
C PRO A 319 1.97 19.45 -23.80
N ALA A 320 3.26 19.75 -23.97
CA ALA A 320 3.78 21.10 -23.94
C ALA A 320 3.02 21.99 -24.93
N LEU A 321 2.33 23.02 -24.43
CA LEU A 321 1.92 24.15 -25.25
C LEU A 321 3.20 24.85 -25.71
N THR A 322 3.35 24.99 -27.02
CA THR A 322 4.46 25.72 -27.64
C THR A 322 4.40 27.21 -27.29
N PRO A 323 5.55 27.88 -27.07
CA PRO A 323 5.57 29.29 -26.71
C PRO A 323 5.55 30.16 -27.98
N THR A 324 4.35 30.48 -28.47
CA THR A 324 4.19 31.57 -29.45
C THR A 324 2.83 32.25 -29.28
N ALA A 325 2.70 33.08 -28.25
CA ALA A 325 1.84 34.27 -28.23
C ALA A 325 2.01 35.04 -26.91
N ALA A 326 3.23 35.54 -26.64
CA ALA A 326 3.46 36.55 -25.62
C ALA A 326 3.92 37.85 -26.30
N ALA A 327 3.01 38.48 -27.04
CA ALA A 327 3.10 39.88 -27.44
C ALA A 327 1.72 40.34 -27.90
N LEU A 328 1.34 41.55 -27.48
CA LEU A 328 0.07 42.25 -27.74
C LEU A 328 -1.04 41.91 -26.75
N ILE A 329 -1.16 42.71 -25.69
CA ILE A 329 -2.13 43.82 -25.63
C ILE A 329 -1.86 44.58 -24.33
N GLY A 330 -1.52 45.86 -24.48
CA GLY A 330 -1.37 46.81 -23.38
C GLY A 330 -2.72 47.36 -22.90
N ASN A 331 -2.64 48.06 -21.77
CA ASN A 331 -3.51 49.15 -21.31
C ASN A 331 -4.95 49.20 -21.87
N HIS A 332 -5.93 48.85 -21.05
CA HIS A 332 -7.13 49.68 -20.87
C HIS A 332 -7.78 49.42 -19.52
N GLY A 333 -8.12 50.52 -18.82
CA GLY A 333 -8.73 50.51 -17.51
C GLY A 333 -10.26 50.36 -17.52
N PHE A 334 -10.77 50.15 -16.30
CA PHE A 334 -12.14 50.39 -15.80
C PHE A 334 -13.31 49.65 -16.49
N VAL A 335 -14.08 48.90 -15.69
CA VAL A 335 -15.40 49.32 -15.14
C VAL A 335 -16.00 48.17 -14.34
N ARG A 336 -16.36 48.46 -13.08
CA ARG A 336 -17.24 47.64 -12.24
C ARG A 336 -18.62 47.51 -12.92
N ARG A 337 -19.11 46.29 -13.12
CA ARG A 337 -20.55 46.02 -13.25
C ARG A 337 -21.00 45.05 -12.16
N ARG A 338 -21.89 45.55 -11.31
CA ARG A 338 -22.75 44.75 -10.43
C ARG A 338 -23.67 43.92 -11.31
N CYS A 339 -23.76 42.62 -11.04
CA CYS A 339 -24.89 41.81 -11.47
C CYS A 339 -25.46 41.11 -10.23
N SER A 340 -26.70 41.44 -9.91
CA SER A 340 -27.52 40.90 -8.84
C SER A 340 -28.27 39.66 -9.36
N VAL A 341 -28.05 38.51 -8.73
CA VAL A 341 -28.95 37.35 -8.84
C VAL A 341 -29.19 36.81 -7.42
N GLN A 342 -30.47 36.58 -7.13
CA GLN A 342 -31.03 36.30 -5.81
C GLN A 342 -30.54 34.97 -5.23
N ARG A 343 -30.15 35.01 -3.94
CA ARG A 343 -29.90 33.82 -3.11
C ARG A 343 -31.22 33.27 -2.57
N SER A 344 -31.48 31.99 -2.80
CA SER A 344 -32.32 31.16 -1.96
C SER A 344 -31.42 30.25 -1.10
N THR A 345 -31.63 30.37 0.20
CA THR A 345 -31.12 29.63 1.37
C THR A 345 -30.38 28.30 1.15
N GLY A 346 -29.10 28.29 1.56
CA GLY A 346 -28.28 27.11 1.89
C GLY A 346 -27.02 27.61 2.58
N GLY A 347 -26.83 27.29 3.86
CA GLY A 347 -25.83 27.92 4.74
C GLY A 347 -24.40 27.69 4.25
N CYS A 348 -23.72 28.78 3.89
CA CYS A 348 -22.30 28.79 3.56
C CYS A 348 -21.58 29.64 4.61
N TYR A 349 -20.64 29.06 5.35
CA TYR A 349 -19.80 29.77 6.31
C TYR A 349 -19.06 30.90 5.56
N THR A 350 -19.34 32.14 5.94
CA THR A 350 -18.63 33.29 5.39
C THR A 350 -17.30 33.50 6.11
N ALA A 351 -16.34 34.06 5.38
CA ALA A 351 -15.01 34.49 5.85
C ALA A 351 -15.02 35.56 6.99
N SER A 352 -16.15 35.77 7.65
CA SER A 352 -16.28 36.59 8.87
C SER A 352 -16.32 35.77 10.16
N THR A 353 -16.21 34.45 10.07
CA THR A 353 -16.12 33.53 11.24
C THR A 353 -14.68 33.27 11.68
N LEU A 354 -13.69 33.59 10.84
CA LEU A 354 -12.26 33.40 11.12
C LEU A 354 -11.61 34.56 11.91
N ASP A 355 -12.34 35.64 12.18
CA ASP A 355 -11.79 36.85 12.81
C ASP A 355 -12.40 37.16 14.19
N ARG A 356 -13.02 36.14 14.82
CA ARG A 356 -13.67 36.26 16.13
C ARG A 356 -13.45 35.05 17.04
N MET A 357 -12.22 34.55 17.17
CA MET A 357 -11.86 33.69 18.30
C MET A 357 -10.38 33.87 18.65
N ALA A 358 -10.05 34.95 19.37
CA ALA A 358 -8.99 34.87 20.37
C ALA A 358 -9.54 34.09 21.57
N THR A 359 -9.81 32.80 21.37
CA THR A 359 -10.18 31.88 22.45
C THR A 359 -8.89 31.40 23.10
N SER A 360 -8.82 31.45 24.43
CA SER A 360 -7.70 30.90 25.19
C SER A 360 -7.44 29.45 24.77
N ARG A 361 -6.22 29.12 24.34
CA ARG A 361 -5.85 27.73 24.03
C ARG A 361 -5.51 27.05 25.35
N GLY A 362 -5.91 25.80 25.51
CA GLY A 362 -5.71 25.09 26.76
C GLY A 362 -6.74 23.99 26.96
N PHE A 363 -6.49 23.13 27.93
CA PHE A 363 -7.35 21.99 28.23
C PHE A 363 -7.51 21.82 29.74
N ALA A 364 -8.64 21.25 30.14
CA ALA A 364 -8.91 20.91 31.54
C ALA A 364 -7.96 19.80 32.03
N PRO A 365 -7.65 19.76 33.34
CA PRO A 365 -6.77 18.73 33.92
C PRO A 365 -7.36 17.33 33.69
N LEU A 366 -6.51 16.34 33.38
CA LEU A 366 -6.96 14.94 33.31
C LEU A 366 -7.11 14.29 34.69
N ASP A 367 -6.49 14.86 35.74
CA ASP A 367 -6.70 14.45 37.13
C ASP A 367 -8.12 14.80 37.57
N PRO A 368 -9.02 13.83 37.81
CA PRO A 368 -10.40 14.10 38.19
C PRO A 368 -10.53 14.95 39.47
N SER A 369 -9.52 14.91 40.36
CA SER A 369 -9.52 15.70 41.60
C SER A 369 -9.24 17.19 41.38
N LYS A 370 -8.69 17.56 40.22
CA LYS A 370 -8.37 18.95 39.84
C LYS A 370 -9.39 19.57 38.88
N VAL A 371 -10.34 18.77 38.37
CA VAL A 371 -11.44 19.24 37.51
C VAL A 371 -12.40 20.11 38.33
N GLY A 372 -12.60 21.37 37.93
CA GLY A 372 -13.55 22.30 38.55
C GLY A 372 -12.99 23.15 39.72
N VAL A 373 -11.70 23.07 40.02
CA VAL A 373 -11.02 23.93 41.01
C VAL A 373 -10.44 25.16 40.30
N GLY A 374 -10.89 26.38 40.63
CA GLY A 374 -10.43 27.65 40.02
C GLY A 374 -11.07 27.96 38.65
N PRO A 375 -10.50 28.85 37.80
CA PRO A 375 -11.04 29.21 36.46
C PRO A 375 -11.06 28.03 35.44
N SER A 376 -10.95 26.80 35.93
CA SER A 376 -10.86 25.56 35.18
C SER A 376 -12.20 25.00 34.69
N GLY A 377 -13.32 25.49 35.24
CA GLY A 377 -14.68 25.02 34.90
C GLY A 377 -15.16 25.36 33.48
N GLU A 378 -14.43 26.22 32.75
CA GLU A 378 -14.76 26.64 31.38
C GLU A 378 -13.82 26.04 30.32
N ARG A 379 -12.84 25.20 30.71
CA ARG A 379 -11.82 24.68 29.80
C ARG A 379 -12.31 23.43 29.04
N PRO A 380 -12.00 23.29 27.74
CA PRO A 380 -12.39 22.10 26.99
C PRO A 380 -11.62 20.87 27.49
N GLN A 381 -12.26 19.71 27.49
CA GLN A 381 -11.58 18.44 27.74
C GLN A 381 -10.71 18.08 26.54
N LEU A 382 -9.47 17.66 26.83
CA LEU A 382 -8.56 17.08 25.86
C LEU A 382 -9.15 15.77 25.33
N GLN A 383 -9.12 15.57 24.01
CA GLN A 383 -9.67 14.37 23.39
C GLN A 383 -8.63 13.51 22.68
N ALA A 384 -7.54 14.10 22.17
CA ALA A 384 -6.47 13.33 21.57
C ALA A 384 -5.12 14.06 21.60
N VAL A 385 -4.06 13.27 21.47
CA VAL A 385 -2.69 13.75 21.28
C VAL A 385 -2.19 13.29 19.90
N VAL A 386 -1.68 14.24 19.12
CA VAL A 386 -1.09 14.02 17.81
C VAL A 386 0.43 14.09 17.95
N PHE A 387 1.13 13.09 17.41
CA PHE A 387 2.58 13.00 17.48
C PHE A 387 3.21 13.08 16.08
N ASP A 388 4.35 13.76 15.95
CA ASP A 388 5.31 13.43 14.89
C ASP A 388 6.05 12.12 15.22
N VAL A 389 6.75 11.55 14.25
CA VAL A 389 7.54 10.30 14.42
C VAL A 389 9.00 10.61 14.69
N ASP A 390 9.74 11.11 13.69
CA ASP A 390 11.17 11.36 13.82
C ASP A 390 11.44 12.47 14.83
N GLY A 391 12.41 12.25 15.71
CA GLY A 391 12.75 13.20 16.78
C GLY A 391 11.74 13.28 17.92
N THR A 392 10.54 12.72 17.74
CA THR A 392 9.43 12.79 18.70
C THR A 392 9.08 11.44 19.31
N LEU A 393 8.60 10.46 18.53
CA LEU A 393 8.36 9.09 19.03
C LEU A 393 9.63 8.23 18.94
N CYS A 394 10.52 8.51 18.00
CA CYS A 394 11.84 7.91 17.89
C CYS A 394 12.94 8.98 17.91
N MET A 395 14.17 8.56 18.20
CA MET A 395 15.33 9.45 18.18
C MET A 395 15.51 10.08 16.78
N PRO A 396 15.94 11.36 16.67
CA PRO A 396 16.13 12.01 15.38
C PRO A 396 17.12 11.23 14.50
N GLN A 397 16.73 10.95 13.26
CA GLN A 397 17.58 10.31 12.26
C GLN A 397 18.13 11.32 11.26
N SER A 398 18.58 12.49 11.75
CA SER A 398 19.04 13.62 10.93
C SER A 398 20.19 13.25 9.97
N TRP A 399 21.00 12.25 10.33
CA TRP A 399 22.05 11.68 9.48
C TRP A 399 21.49 11.05 8.19
N MET A 400 20.29 10.46 8.22
CA MET A 400 19.68 9.75 7.10
C MET A 400 19.56 10.67 5.89
N PHE A 401 19.04 11.87 6.11
CA PHE A 401 18.86 12.88 5.07
C PHE A 401 20.18 13.46 4.56
N ALA A 402 21.21 13.53 5.40
CA ALA A 402 22.55 13.92 4.97
C ALA A 402 23.19 12.82 4.11
N GLU A 403 23.01 11.56 4.49
CA GLU A 403 23.52 10.40 3.78
C GLU A 403 22.82 10.19 2.43
N MET A 404 21.49 10.35 2.38
CA MET A 404 20.72 10.39 1.13
C MET A 404 21.29 11.44 0.15
N ARG A 405 21.53 12.66 0.63
CA ARG A 405 22.12 13.74 -0.19
C ARG A 405 23.54 13.42 -0.63
N ARG A 406 24.36 12.84 0.25
CA ARG A 406 25.71 12.39 -0.07
C ARG A 406 25.73 11.31 -1.15
N ARG A 407 24.84 10.31 -1.06
CA ARG A 407 24.73 9.22 -2.04
C ARG A 407 24.20 9.72 -3.39
N LEU A 408 23.33 10.73 -3.39
CA LEU A 408 22.84 11.38 -4.61
C LEU A 408 23.76 12.47 -5.17
N GLY A 409 24.82 12.86 -4.44
CA GLY A 409 25.70 13.96 -4.85
C GLY A 409 25.05 15.34 -4.86
N ILE A 410 24.04 15.59 -4.01
CA ILE A 410 23.30 16.85 -3.94
C ILE A 410 23.55 17.63 -2.64
N THR A 411 23.23 18.92 -2.66
CA THR A 411 23.45 19.83 -1.51
C THR A 411 22.22 19.94 -0.61
N LYS A 412 22.39 20.48 0.61
CA LYS A 412 21.30 20.64 1.61
C LYS A 412 20.10 21.46 1.09
N GLY A 413 20.34 22.42 0.18
CA GLY A 413 19.29 23.27 -0.40
C GLY A 413 18.45 22.62 -1.50
N THR A 414 18.77 21.39 -1.90
CA THR A 414 18.04 20.64 -2.92
C THR A 414 17.12 19.62 -2.25
N ASP A 415 15.84 19.61 -2.64
CA ASP A 415 14.91 18.56 -2.21
C ASP A 415 15.30 17.22 -2.84
N ILE A 416 15.34 16.17 -2.02
CA ILE A 416 15.81 14.84 -2.43
C ILE A 416 14.89 14.24 -3.49
N LEU A 417 13.57 14.34 -3.29
CA LEU A 417 12.60 13.70 -4.18
C LEU A 417 12.47 14.49 -5.48
N ASP A 418 12.43 15.82 -5.42
CA ASP A 418 12.39 16.66 -6.63
C ASP A 418 13.65 16.45 -7.49
N HIS A 419 14.82 16.30 -6.86
CA HIS A 419 16.04 15.96 -7.58
C HIS A 419 15.92 14.63 -8.32
N ILE A 420 15.49 13.56 -7.64
CA ILE A 420 15.35 12.22 -8.24
C ILE A 420 14.32 12.25 -9.37
N LEU A 421 13.20 12.93 -9.19
CA LEU A 421 12.16 13.07 -10.21
C LEU A 421 12.66 13.85 -11.43
N GLY A 422 13.59 14.79 -11.22
CA GLY A 422 14.27 15.56 -12.26
C GLY A 422 15.36 14.81 -13.02
N LEU A 423 15.80 13.63 -12.56
CA LEU A 423 16.79 12.82 -13.27
C LEU A 423 16.20 12.22 -14.57
N PRO A 424 17.00 12.07 -15.64
CA PRO A 424 16.58 11.39 -16.86
C PRO A 424 16.12 9.97 -16.57
N ASP A 425 15.02 9.55 -17.21
CA ASP A 425 14.48 8.18 -17.09
C ASP A 425 14.96 7.25 -18.21
N ASP A 426 15.86 7.73 -19.07
CA ASP A 426 16.33 6.99 -20.21
C ASP A 426 17.43 6.02 -19.75
N ALA A 427 17.27 4.73 -20.05
CA ALA A 427 18.34 3.75 -19.92
C ALA A 427 19.51 4.20 -20.82
N ALA A 428 20.67 4.45 -20.23
CA ALA A 428 21.82 4.98 -20.96
C ALA A 428 22.21 4.06 -22.14
N VAL A 429 21.99 4.54 -23.37
CA VAL A 429 22.60 3.95 -24.57
C VAL A 429 24.08 4.32 -24.54
N VAL A 430 24.94 3.37 -24.17
CA VAL A 430 26.39 3.54 -24.28
C VAL A 430 26.76 3.40 -25.75
N GLY A 431 26.92 4.54 -26.43
CA GLY A 431 27.62 4.66 -27.69
C GLY A 431 29.12 4.57 -27.47
N SER A 432 29.76 3.76 -28.30
CA SER A 432 31.20 3.54 -28.43
C SER A 432 32.03 4.83 -28.48
N GLU A 433 33.18 4.85 -27.79
CA GLU A 433 34.49 4.97 -28.43
C GLU A 433 35.65 4.72 -27.45
N SER A 434 36.52 3.78 -27.84
CA SER A 434 37.89 3.53 -27.36
C SER A 434 38.14 3.12 -25.90
N GLY A 435 38.59 1.87 -25.73
CA GLY A 435 39.67 1.54 -24.79
C GLY A 435 39.33 0.65 -23.60
N SER A 436 39.66 -0.64 -23.73
CA SER A 436 39.85 -1.66 -22.68
C SER A 436 38.64 -2.15 -21.87
N ALA A 437 38.47 -3.47 -21.94
CA ALA A 437 37.45 -4.27 -21.29
C ALA A 437 37.51 -4.18 -19.76
N SER A 438 36.37 -3.84 -19.16
CA SER A 438 35.94 -4.35 -17.87
C SER A 438 34.42 -4.55 -17.91
N GLU A 439 34.00 -5.65 -17.32
CA GLU A 439 32.66 -6.24 -17.35
C GLU A 439 31.64 -5.45 -16.52
N GLY A 440 30.36 -5.56 -16.90
CA GLY A 440 29.26 -5.57 -15.93
C GLY A 440 28.34 -4.34 -15.87
N VAL A 441 27.10 -4.64 -15.45
CA VAL A 441 25.98 -3.74 -15.09
C VAL A 441 25.04 -3.35 -16.24
N GLY A 442 23.85 -3.95 -16.26
CA GLY A 442 22.72 -3.51 -17.07
C GLY A 442 22.24 -2.13 -16.62
N SER A 443 21.97 -1.24 -17.58
CA SER A 443 21.68 0.17 -17.31
C SER A 443 20.28 0.38 -16.74
N ASN A 444 20.14 0.33 -15.41
CA ASN A 444 18.98 0.95 -14.74
C ASN A 444 18.95 2.44 -15.10
N SER A 445 17.76 3.04 -15.24
CA SER A 445 17.69 4.50 -15.47
C SER A 445 18.36 5.24 -14.30
N GLN A 446 18.90 6.44 -14.54
CA GLN A 446 19.55 7.20 -13.48
C GLN A 446 18.59 7.45 -12.30
N ARG A 447 17.30 7.62 -12.61
CA ARG A 447 16.22 7.73 -11.63
C ARG A 447 16.03 6.47 -10.80
N GLU A 448 16.04 5.29 -11.42
CA GLU A 448 15.89 4.02 -10.70
C GLU A 448 17.08 3.75 -9.78
N GLN A 449 18.30 4.04 -10.24
CA GLN A 449 19.51 3.95 -9.41
C GLN A 449 19.43 4.90 -8.21
N ALA A 450 18.94 6.12 -8.41
CA ALA A 450 18.78 7.11 -7.36
C ALA A 450 17.72 6.69 -6.31
N PHE A 451 16.58 6.12 -6.75
CA PHE A 451 15.59 5.56 -5.82
C PHE A 451 16.13 4.39 -5.01
N GLU A 452 16.93 3.50 -5.59
CA GLU A 452 17.55 2.39 -4.85
C GLU A 452 18.56 2.86 -3.81
N LEU A 453 19.33 3.91 -4.10
CA LEU A 453 20.23 4.53 -3.12
C LEU A 453 19.48 5.07 -1.91
N ILE A 454 18.34 5.74 -2.14
CA ILE A 454 17.48 6.25 -1.06
C ILE A 454 16.85 5.10 -0.27
N ARG A 455 16.26 4.12 -0.95
CA ARG A 455 15.66 2.94 -0.28
C ARG A 455 16.68 2.19 0.57
N ALA A 456 17.94 2.11 0.14
CA ALA A 456 19.00 1.50 0.94
C ALA A 456 19.29 2.28 2.22
N VAL A 457 19.34 3.61 2.16
CA VAL A 457 19.52 4.48 3.34
C VAL A 457 18.30 4.39 4.26
N GLU A 458 17.09 4.38 3.72
CA GLU A 458 15.85 4.21 4.50
C GLU A 458 15.81 2.86 5.23
N ARG A 459 16.21 1.76 4.56
CA ARG A 459 16.31 0.44 5.21
C ARG A 459 17.32 0.42 6.36
N GLU A 460 18.46 1.08 6.18
CA GLU A 460 19.50 1.20 7.20
C GLU A 460 19.00 2.03 8.39
N ALA A 461 18.34 3.15 8.11
CA ALA A 461 17.76 4.04 9.12
C ALA A 461 16.65 3.34 9.93
N MET A 462 15.76 2.62 9.26
CA MET A 462 14.75 1.79 9.95
C MET A 462 15.40 0.75 10.88
N GLY A 463 16.49 0.09 10.46
CA GLY A 463 17.21 -0.89 11.28
C GLY A 463 17.91 -0.30 12.51
N GLN A 464 18.17 1.00 12.52
CA GLN A 464 18.79 1.74 13.63
C GLN A 464 17.77 2.57 14.43
N MET A 465 16.48 2.41 14.18
CA MET A 465 15.43 3.14 14.89
C MET A 465 15.48 2.83 16.39
N GLN A 466 15.46 3.88 17.20
CA GLN A 466 15.41 3.79 18.66
C GLN A 466 14.24 4.63 19.18
N PRO A 467 13.42 4.11 20.10
CA PRO A 467 12.30 4.85 20.68
C PRO A 467 12.81 6.01 21.55
N GLN A 468 12.01 7.06 21.67
CA GLN A 468 12.31 8.16 22.60
C GLN A 468 12.14 7.75 24.07
N GLU A 469 12.90 8.40 24.96
CA GLU A 469 12.78 8.17 26.40
C GLU A 469 11.38 8.55 26.91
N GLY A 470 10.77 7.66 27.71
CA GLY A 470 9.43 7.85 28.24
C GLY A 470 8.29 7.53 27.26
N LEU A 471 8.60 7.01 26.07
CA LEU A 471 7.60 6.66 25.05
C LEU A 471 6.51 5.71 25.58
N VAL A 472 6.90 4.51 26.03
CA VAL A 472 5.95 3.48 26.47
C VAL A 472 5.17 3.94 27.70
N GLU A 473 5.85 4.60 28.65
CA GLU A 473 5.24 5.17 29.86
C GLU A 473 4.12 6.16 29.52
N LEU A 474 4.36 7.07 28.56
CA LEU A 474 3.34 8.01 28.10
C LEU A 474 2.19 7.28 27.38
N MET A 475 2.48 6.28 26.54
CA MET A 475 1.44 5.56 25.80
C MET A 475 0.51 4.76 26.72
N ASP A 476 1.07 4.09 27.73
CA ASP A 476 0.34 3.40 28.80
C ASP A 476 -0.56 4.37 29.57
N TYR A 477 -0.02 5.54 29.94
CA TYR A 477 -0.78 6.57 30.65
C TYR A 477 -1.97 7.08 29.82
N LEU A 478 -1.75 7.39 28.53
CA LEU A 478 -2.81 7.87 27.64
C LEU A 478 -3.91 6.83 27.45
N ASP A 479 -3.57 5.54 27.32
CA ASP A 479 -4.57 4.46 27.26
C ASP A 479 -5.35 4.34 28.57
N GLY A 480 -4.67 4.39 29.71
CA GLY A 480 -5.30 4.35 31.03
C GLY A 480 -6.27 5.52 31.29
N ARG A 481 -6.08 6.65 30.58
CA ARG A 481 -6.95 7.83 30.64
C ARG A 481 -7.95 7.92 29.49
N GLY A 482 -7.96 6.95 28.56
CA GLY A 482 -8.84 6.95 27.39
C GLY A 482 -8.59 8.10 26.42
N VAL A 483 -7.39 8.69 26.42
CA VAL A 483 -7.01 9.77 25.50
C VAL A 483 -6.55 9.15 24.18
N ARG A 484 -7.18 9.58 23.08
CA ARG A 484 -6.90 9.03 21.76
C ARG A 484 -5.53 9.50 21.26
N LYS A 485 -4.90 8.69 20.41
CA LYS A 485 -3.56 8.94 19.88
C LYS A 485 -3.61 8.94 18.36
N ALA A 486 -2.94 9.89 17.73
CA ALA A 486 -2.83 9.99 16.29
C ALA A 486 -1.39 10.33 15.89
N ILE A 487 -1.03 10.06 14.64
CA ILE A 487 0.28 10.40 14.09
C ILE A 487 0.10 11.38 12.94
N CYS A 488 0.93 12.42 12.91
CA CYS A 488 1.06 13.30 11.75
C CYS A 488 2.54 13.48 11.42
N THR A 489 3.00 12.76 10.40
CA THR A 489 4.42 12.71 10.03
C THR A 489 4.63 12.97 8.55
N ARG A 490 5.87 13.31 8.19
CA ARG A 490 6.34 13.38 6.80
C ARG A 490 7.06 12.10 6.37
N ASN A 491 7.02 11.04 7.17
CA ASN A 491 7.50 9.72 6.79
C ASN A 491 6.50 8.96 5.93
N PHE A 492 7.00 8.00 5.14
CA PHE A 492 6.17 7.01 4.46
C PHE A 492 5.74 5.93 5.46
N ASP A 493 4.82 5.06 5.07
CA ASP A 493 4.13 4.15 6.00
C ASP A 493 5.08 3.18 6.71
N ALA A 494 6.09 2.64 6.03
CA ALA A 494 6.89 1.55 6.57
C ALA A 494 7.69 1.90 7.86
N PRO A 495 8.35 3.07 7.99
CA PRO A 495 8.92 3.52 9.27
C PRO A 495 7.90 3.63 10.40
N VAL A 496 6.68 4.08 10.09
CA VAL A 496 5.61 4.24 11.08
C VAL A 496 5.12 2.87 11.54
N GLU A 497 4.87 1.96 10.60
CA GLU A 497 4.52 0.56 10.90
C GLU A 497 5.62 -0.15 11.69
N HIS A 498 6.89 0.09 11.35
CA HIS A 498 8.03 -0.46 12.07
C HIS A 498 8.07 0.04 13.52
N LEU A 499 7.86 1.34 13.74
CA LEU A 499 7.78 1.92 15.08
C LEU A 499 6.66 1.26 15.90
N ILE A 500 5.44 1.23 15.34
CA ILE A 500 4.25 0.70 16.02
C ILE A 500 4.43 -0.78 16.35
N THR A 501 4.91 -1.57 15.40
CA THR A 501 5.00 -3.01 15.55
C THR A 501 6.09 -3.43 16.52
N ASN A 502 7.20 -2.69 16.62
CA ASN A 502 8.38 -3.14 17.38
C ASN A 502 8.56 -2.44 18.74
N PHE A 503 8.06 -1.22 18.91
CA PHE A 503 8.34 -0.43 20.12
C PHE A 503 7.11 -0.04 20.94
N ILE A 504 5.92 -0.01 20.34
CA ILE A 504 4.67 0.39 21.01
C ILE A 504 3.51 -0.56 20.66
N THR A 505 3.82 -1.86 20.56
CA THR A 505 2.87 -2.92 20.24
C THR A 505 1.72 -2.94 21.26
N GLY A 506 0.48 -2.83 20.78
CA GLY A 506 -0.73 -2.85 21.62
C GLY A 506 -1.34 -1.48 21.90
N HIS A 507 -0.64 -0.39 21.56
CA HIS A 507 -1.19 0.96 21.62
C HIS A 507 -1.85 1.35 20.29
N LEU A 508 -3.12 1.78 20.34
CA LEU A 508 -3.86 2.17 19.13
C LEU A 508 -3.54 3.61 18.73
N PHE A 509 -3.12 3.80 17.48
CA PHE A 509 -3.00 5.11 16.83
C PHE A 509 -3.99 5.19 15.68
N TYR A 510 -4.86 6.19 15.71
CA TYR A 510 -5.79 6.47 14.62
C TYR A 510 -6.27 7.93 14.64
N PRO A 511 -6.30 8.62 13.48
CA PRO A 511 -5.71 8.19 12.21
C PRO A 511 -4.18 8.41 12.18
N ILE A 512 -3.52 7.80 11.19
CA ILE A 512 -2.08 7.96 10.93
C ILE A 512 -1.93 8.72 9.60
N ILE A 513 -1.37 9.92 9.67
CA ILE A 513 -1.14 10.79 8.52
C ILE A 513 0.33 10.72 8.15
N THR A 514 0.61 10.24 6.94
CA THR A 514 1.97 10.04 6.41
C THR A 514 2.29 11.02 5.28
N ARG A 515 3.48 10.88 4.67
CA ARG A 515 4.04 11.76 3.63
C ARG A 515 3.11 12.02 2.46
N ASP A 516 2.24 11.07 2.15
CA ASP A 516 1.35 11.13 0.99
C ASP A 516 0.18 12.09 1.22
N PHE A 517 -0.13 12.44 2.48
CA PHE A 517 -1.11 13.45 2.80
C PHE A 517 -0.61 14.84 2.46
N LYS A 518 -1.37 15.58 1.64
CA LYS A 518 -1.02 16.92 1.18
C LYS A 518 -2.09 17.94 1.58
N PRO A 519 -1.70 19.20 1.82
CA PRO A 519 -0.32 19.68 1.98
C PRO A 519 0.30 19.19 3.31
N PRO A 520 1.62 18.89 3.35
CA PRO A 520 2.28 18.41 4.56
C PRO A 520 2.47 19.55 5.59
N LYS A 521 2.86 19.19 6.82
CA LYS A 521 3.39 20.14 7.81
C LYS A 521 4.45 21.05 7.13
N PRO A 522 4.43 22.38 7.32
CA PRO A 522 3.77 23.15 8.39
C PRO A 522 2.29 23.52 8.14
N SER A 523 1.65 22.97 7.10
CA SER A 523 0.21 23.14 6.93
C SER A 523 -0.57 22.48 8.09
N PRO A 524 -1.66 23.10 8.60
CA PRO A 524 -2.50 22.48 9.62
C PRO A 524 -3.37 21.34 9.08
N ALA A 525 -3.41 21.12 7.76
CA ALA A 525 -4.35 20.21 7.10
C ALA A 525 -4.36 18.79 7.67
N GLY A 526 -3.18 18.22 7.96
CA GLY A 526 -3.09 16.87 8.53
C GLY A 526 -3.71 16.77 9.93
N ILE A 527 -3.50 17.78 10.78
CA ILE A 527 -4.03 17.83 12.14
C ILE A 527 -5.54 18.12 12.13
N LEU A 528 -6.01 18.97 11.23
CA LEU A 528 -7.44 19.22 11.05
C LEU A 528 -8.17 17.98 10.53
N HIS A 529 -7.55 17.22 9.63
CA HIS A 529 -8.10 15.95 9.18
C HIS A 529 -8.14 14.89 10.29
N ILE A 530 -7.12 14.85 11.16
CA ILE A 530 -7.16 14.03 12.38
C ILE A 530 -8.36 14.44 13.25
N ALA A 531 -8.56 15.73 13.50
CA ALA A 531 -9.69 16.22 14.28
C ALA A 531 -11.03 15.74 13.68
N GLU A 532 -11.21 15.91 12.38
CA GLU A 532 -12.40 15.48 11.64
C GLU A 532 -12.66 13.97 11.78
N LYS A 533 -11.65 13.12 11.51
CA LYS A 533 -11.76 11.66 11.64
C LYS A 533 -12.04 11.20 13.08
N LEU A 534 -11.64 11.99 14.06
CA LEU A 534 -11.93 11.76 15.47
C LEU A 534 -13.28 12.36 15.93
N GLY A 535 -14.04 13.00 15.04
CA GLY A 535 -15.30 13.66 15.38
C GLY A 535 -15.13 14.89 16.27
N ILE A 536 -13.99 15.57 16.17
CA ILE A 536 -13.66 16.79 16.92
C ILE A 536 -14.01 17.99 16.04
N GLU A 537 -15.18 18.58 16.28
CA GLU A 537 -15.78 19.61 15.42
C GLU A 537 -15.16 21.01 15.60
N ASP A 538 -14.41 21.25 16.67
CA ASP A 538 -13.77 22.53 16.98
C ASP A 538 -12.32 22.63 16.48
N GLY A 539 -11.96 21.82 15.48
CA GLY A 539 -10.63 21.78 14.89
C GLY A 539 -9.60 21.25 15.88
N GLY A 540 -8.48 21.96 16.04
CA GLY A 540 -7.41 21.56 16.95
C GLY A 540 -7.66 21.88 18.42
N ASN A 541 -8.74 22.57 18.81
CA ASN A 541 -8.89 23.11 20.16
C ASN A 541 -8.90 22.06 21.29
N ARG A 542 -9.20 20.79 20.97
CA ARG A 542 -9.17 19.65 21.90
C ARG A 542 -8.03 18.68 21.65
N LEU A 543 -7.02 19.13 20.90
CA LEU A 543 -5.85 18.37 20.51
C LEU A 543 -4.59 18.98 21.11
N ILE A 544 -3.62 18.10 21.35
CA ILE A 544 -2.22 18.49 21.51
C ILE A 544 -1.45 18.03 20.27
N MET A 545 -0.57 18.89 19.74
CA MET A 545 0.45 18.50 18.76
C MET A 545 1.80 18.43 19.48
N VAL A 546 2.39 17.23 19.52
CA VAL A 546 3.73 16.99 20.07
C VAL A 546 4.69 16.76 18.90
N GLY A 547 5.78 17.51 18.89
CA GLY A 547 6.80 17.44 17.83
C GLY A 547 8.13 18.02 18.28
N ASP A 548 9.18 17.82 17.51
CA ASP A 548 10.52 18.35 17.77
C ASP A 548 10.93 19.47 16.80
N SER A 549 10.10 19.76 15.79
CA SER A 549 10.41 20.70 14.72
C SER A 549 9.49 21.93 14.70
N LEU A 550 9.96 23.00 14.04
CA LEU A 550 9.14 24.19 13.80
C LEU A 550 7.93 23.88 12.91
N ASP A 551 8.03 22.88 12.03
CA ASP A 551 6.92 22.47 11.17
C ASP A 551 5.76 21.91 12.02
N ASP A 552 6.07 21.18 13.08
CA ASP A 552 5.08 20.63 14.03
C ASP A 552 4.39 21.72 14.82
N MET A 553 5.18 22.62 15.40
CA MET A 553 4.69 23.73 16.19
C MET A 553 3.80 24.63 15.33
N THR A 554 4.23 24.93 14.11
CA THR A 554 3.45 25.76 13.18
C THR A 554 2.17 25.07 12.73
N ALA A 555 2.20 23.77 12.41
CA ALA A 555 1.01 23.03 12.02
C ALA A 555 -0.01 22.95 13.17
N GLY A 556 0.44 22.60 14.38
CA GLY A 556 -0.42 22.51 15.56
C GLY A 556 -1.04 23.85 15.92
N ARG A 557 -0.22 24.90 15.96
CA ARG A 557 -0.66 26.28 16.24
C ARG A 557 -1.73 26.74 15.26
N ARG A 558 -1.52 26.51 13.96
CA ARG A 558 -2.48 26.89 12.90
C ARG A 558 -3.74 26.03 12.90
N ALA A 559 -3.67 24.80 13.40
CA ALA A 559 -4.84 23.94 13.58
C ALA A 559 -5.67 24.34 14.81
N GLY A 560 -5.12 25.16 15.72
CA GLY A 560 -5.74 25.52 16.99
C GLY A 560 -5.38 24.59 18.15
N ALA A 561 -4.47 23.63 17.92
CA ALA A 561 -4.00 22.70 18.95
C ALA A 561 -3.05 23.39 19.93
N VAL A 562 -3.01 22.86 21.16
CA VAL A 562 -1.91 23.16 22.09
C VAL A 562 -0.65 22.49 21.56
N THR A 563 0.43 23.24 21.48
CA THR A 563 1.70 22.77 20.93
C THR A 563 2.69 22.45 22.03
N VAL A 564 3.28 21.25 21.98
CA VAL A 564 4.29 20.81 22.93
C VAL A 564 5.55 20.43 22.17
N LEU A 565 6.61 21.21 22.36
CA LEU A 565 7.92 20.91 21.82
C LEU A 565 8.60 19.82 22.67
N LEU A 566 8.98 18.70 22.05
CA LEU A 566 9.97 17.80 22.64
C LEU A 566 11.36 18.38 22.37
N ALA A 567 11.94 18.98 23.39
CA ALA A 567 13.20 19.69 23.28
C ALA A 567 14.39 18.75 23.35
N ASN A 568 15.40 19.04 22.53
CA ASN A 568 16.67 18.36 22.47
C ASN A 568 17.79 19.40 22.28
N HIS A 569 19.05 18.95 22.26
CA HIS A 569 20.19 19.86 22.17
C HIS A 569 20.28 20.66 20.86
N GLU A 570 19.57 20.26 19.80
CA GLU A 570 19.59 20.88 18.48
C GLU A 570 18.47 21.91 18.26
N ASN A 571 17.41 21.92 19.10
CA ASN A 571 16.20 22.72 18.87
C ASN A 571 15.81 23.64 20.05
N GLN A 572 16.73 23.92 20.97
CA GLN A 572 16.45 24.70 22.19
C GLN A 572 15.88 26.10 21.90
N GLU A 573 16.25 26.71 20.77
CA GLU A 573 15.72 28.00 20.33
C GLU A 573 14.21 27.98 20.07
N LEU A 574 13.65 26.81 19.72
CA LEU A 574 12.21 26.67 19.47
C LEU A 574 11.38 26.80 20.76
N LYS A 575 11.98 26.65 21.94
CA LYS A 575 11.29 26.87 23.24
C LYS A 575 10.71 28.28 23.35
N ALA A 576 11.38 29.27 22.74
CA ALA A 576 10.96 30.67 22.76
C ALA A 576 10.15 31.10 21.52
N HIS A 577 9.87 30.19 20.59
CA HIS A 577 9.15 30.50 19.36
C HIS A 577 7.65 30.74 19.65
N GLU A 578 7.03 31.70 18.97
CA GLU A 578 5.62 32.09 19.19
C GLU A 578 4.57 30.99 18.89
N HIS A 579 5.00 29.94 18.19
CA HIS A 579 4.20 28.77 17.86
C HIS A 579 4.36 27.63 18.87
N THR A 580 5.24 27.77 19.86
CA THR A 580 5.48 26.78 20.91
C THR A 580 4.77 27.26 22.18
N ASP A 581 3.79 26.49 22.65
CA ASP A 581 3.09 26.83 23.88
C ASP A 581 3.80 26.27 25.12
N LEU A 582 4.29 25.04 25.02
CA LEU A 582 4.97 24.32 26.09
C LEU A 582 6.18 23.56 25.54
N SER A 583 7.11 23.20 26.43
CA SER A 583 8.22 22.32 26.09
C SER A 583 8.48 21.29 27.18
N VAL A 584 8.82 20.08 26.78
CA VAL A 584 9.27 18.99 27.65
C VAL A 584 10.62 18.47 27.17
N ASP A 585 11.45 17.93 28.07
CA ASP A 585 12.76 17.36 27.69
C ASP A 585 12.68 15.83 27.51
N ARG A 586 11.65 15.16 28.06
CA ARG A 586 11.31 13.74 27.81
C ARG A 586 9.82 13.58 27.52
N LEU A 587 9.44 12.52 26.79
CA LEU A 587 8.02 12.29 26.46
C LEU A 587 7.17 12.09 27.73
N SER A 588 7.66 11.38 28.74
CA SER A 588 6.89 11.13 29.97
C SER A 588 6.71 12.37 30.84
N ASP A 589 7.50 13.43 30.65
CA ASP A 589 7.28 14.70 31.36
C ASP A 589 5.94 15.37 30.94
N LEU A 590 5.38 14.97 29.78
CA LEU A 590 4.05 15.40 29.34
C LEU A 590 2.95 14.93 30.31
N ILE A 591 3.15 13.83 31.04
CA ILE A 591 2.15 13.30 31.98
C ILE A 591 1.79 14.35 33.04
N ALA A 592 2.78 15.03 33.62
CA ALA A 592 2.54 16.06 34.64
C ALA A 592 1.69 17.22 34.10
N ILE A 593 1.99 17.66 32.87
CA ILE A 593 1.23 18.70 32.17
C ILE A 593 -0.22 18.25 31.92
N LEU A 594 -0.41 16.98 31.52
CA LEU A 594 -1.73 16.40 31.28
C LEU A 594 -2.56 16.31 32.57
N GLU A 595 -1.94 15.97 33.70
CA GLU A 595 -2.59 15.88 35.01
C GLU A 595 -3.03 17.26 35.52
N ASP A 596 -2.26 18.31 35.27
CA ASP A 596 -2.53 19.67 35.76
C ASP A 596 -3.42 20.50 34.83
N GLY A 597 -3.47 20.15 33.53
CA GLY A 597 -4.13 20.95 32.51
C GLY A 597 -3.38 22.25 32.23
N VAL A 598 -3.78 22.94 31.17
CA VAL A 598 -3.02 24.08 30.63
C VAL A 598 -3.95 25.25 30.29
N GLN A 599 -3.47 26.47 30.45
CA GLN A 599 -4.10 27.69 29.94
C GLN A 599 -3.02 28.60 29.33
N ILE A 600 -3.20 28.98 28.06
CA ILE A 600 -2.26 29.74 27.24
C ILE A 600 -2.90 31.03 26.72
#